data_AF-A0A0U5CWC7-F1
#
_entry.id   AF-A0A0U5CWC7-F1
#
_cell.length_a   1.000
_cell.length_b   1.000
_cell.length_c   1.000
_cell.angle_alpha   90.00
_cell.angle_beta   90.00
_cell.angle_gamma   90.00
#
_symmetry.space_group_name_H-M   'P 1'
#
loop_
_entity.id
_entity.type
_entity.pdbx_description
1 polymer ?
#
loop_
_entity_poly.entity_id
_entity_poly.type
_entity_poly.pdbx_seq_one_letter_code
_entity_poly.pdbx_strand_id
1 'polypeptide(L)'
;MILDNFNDEITIYAIELPNNKIKLTDHDWTLNNLEEHGVNIRRSKTRRKIFENEVTSYGVVVSDDELSLTASKSKFTEAKHRLLQTILFVNNMFMLSSTNTTKVFLDDLKIFFKTNNIRATQSVSFLENSGFSHKFDFLISDFKDIPT
;
A
#
# COMPACT_ATOMS: atom_id res chain seq x y z
N MET A 1 -7.13 -20.91 5.76
CA MET A 1 -6.04 -19.96 6.06
C MET A 1 -6.05 -18.90 4.97
N ILE A 2 -6.07 -17.62 5.35
CA ILE A 2 -5.92 -16.48 4.42
C ILE A 2 -4.62 -15.80 4.83
N LEU A 3 -3.75 -15.54 3.85
CA LEU A 3 -2.45 -14.94 4.09
C LEU A 3 -2.49 -13.46 3.67
N ASP A 4 -1.67 -12.64 4.33
CA ASP A 4 -1.44 -11.26 3.92
C ASP A 4 -0.33 -11.15 2.86
N ASN A 5 0.04 -9.92 2.52
CA ASN A 5 1.04 -9.62 1.48
C ASN A 5 2.48 -9.97 1.89
N PHE A 6 2.71 -10.32 3.14
CA PHE A 6 3.99 -10.75 3.70
C PHE A 6 4.01 -12.25 4.01
N ASN A 7 2.96 -12.96 3.60
CA ASN A 7 2.77 -14.40 3.79
C ASN A 7 2.52 -14.80 5.26
N ASP A 8 2.03 -13.87 6.07
CA ASP A 8 1.59 -14.11 7.45
C ASP A 8 0.09 -14.44 7.50
N GLU A 9 -0.32 -15.25 8.48
CA GLU A 9 -1.73 -15.60 8.65
C GLU A 9 -2.54 -14.42 9.20
N ILE A 10 -3.63 -14.08 8.48
CA ILE A 10 -4.58 -13.09 8.97
C ILE A 10 -5.39 -13.67 10.14
N THR A 11 -5.14 -13.15 11.33
CA THR A 11 -5.85 -13.53 12.55
C THR A 11 -6.91 -12.49 12.91
N ILE A 12 -8.13 -12.95 13.20
CA ILE A 12 -9.21 -12.10 13.72
C ILE A 12 -9.61 -12.63 15.09
N TYR A 13 -9.52 -11.78 16.09
CA TYR A 13 -9.97 -12.08 17.45
C TYR A 13 -11.44 -11.75 17.62
N ALA A 14 -12.15 -12.60 18.35
CA ALA A 14 -13.55 -12.44 18.70
C ALA A 14 -13.69 -12.30 20.21
N ILE A 15 -14.14 -11.12 20.66
CA ILE A 15 -14.30 -10.79 22.07
C ILE A 15 -15.80 -10.69 22.35
N GLU A 16 -16.29 -11.55 23.23
CA GLU A 16 -17.70 -11.50 23.65
C GLU A 16 -17.96 -10.25 24.50
N LEU A 17 -19.07 -9.56 24.21
CA LEU A 17 -19.52 -8.38 24.93
C LEU A 17 -20.90 -8.61 25.54
N PRO A 18 -21.29 -7.83 26.57
CA PRO A 18 -22.65 -7.85 27.10
C PRO A 18 -23.72 -7.56 26.03
N ASN A 19 -24.97 -7.90 26.32
CA ASN A 19 -26.14 -7.65 25.46
C ASN A 19 -26.09 -8.37 24.10
N ASN A 20 -25.59 -9.61 24.08
CA ASN A 20 -25.51 -10.45 22.88
C ASN A 20 -24.71 -9.81 21.73
N LYS A 21 -23.64 -9.08 22.10
CA LYS A 21 -22.72 -8.43 21.17
C LYS A 21 -21.38 -9.15 21.12
N ILE A 22 -20.65 -8.89 20.06
CA ILE A 22 -19.30 -9.39 19.83
C ILE A 22 -18.48 -8.28 19.18
N LYS A 23 -17.26 -8.06 19.69
CA LYS A 23 -16.24 -7.23 19.05
C LYS A 23 -15.33 -8.15 18.25
N LEU A 24 -15.09 -7.80 16.99
CA LEU A 24 -14.07 -8.41 16.16
C LEU A 24 -12.92 -7.42 16.00
N THR A 25 -11.70 -7.92 16.05
CA THR A 25 -10.51 -7.07 15.99
C THR A 25 -9.31 -7.80 15.37
N ASP A 26 -8.45 -7.05 14.71
CA ASP A 26 -7.14 -7.50 14.25
C ASP A 26 -6.03 -7.35 15.30
N HIS A 27 -6.35 -6.73 16.44
CA HIS A 27 -5.41 -6.42 17.51
C HIS A 27 -4.17 -5.67 17.01
N ASP A 28 -4.37 -4.57 16.29
CA ASP A 28 -3.35 -3.62 15.78
C ASP A 28 -2.34 -4.17 14.75
N TRP A 29 -2.39 -5.48 14.48
CA TRP A 29 -1.45 -6.19 13.63
C TRP A 29 -1.32 -5.58 12.23
N THR A 30 -2.45 -5.27 11.58
CA THR A 30 -2.45 -4.88 10.17
C THR A 30 -1.70 -3.56 9.93
N LEU A 31 -1.94 -2.55 10.79
CA LEU A 31 -1.31 -1.24 10.64
C LEU A 31 0.16 -1.27 11.08
N ASN A 32 0.47 -2.01 12.15
CA ASN A 32 1.84 -2.18 12.62
C ASN A 32 2.70 -2.92 11.59
N ASN A 33 2.19 -4.00 10.99
CA ASN A 33 2.90 -4.76 9.97
C ASN A 33 3.22 -3.89 8.73
N LEU A 34 2.29 -3.05 8.29
CA LEU A 34 2.55 -2.09 7.21
C LEU A 34 3.63 -1.07 7.58
N GLU A 35 3.60 -0.54 8.80
CA GLU A 35 4.58 0.43 9.25
C GLU A 35 5.98 -0.18 9.38
N GLU A 36 6.10 -1.40 9.90
CA GLU A 36 7.36 -2.16 9.95
C GLU A 36 7.95 -2.39 8.55
N HIS A 37 7.10 -2.59 7.55
CA HIS A 37 7.49 -2.71 6.14
C HIS A 37 7.61 -1.36 5.40
N GLY A 38 7.67 -0.24 6.14
CA GLY A 38 7.97 1.09 5.61
C GLY A 38 6.77 1.83 5.01
N VAL A 39 5.55 1.33 5.22
CA VAL A 39 4.31 1.92 4.69
C VAL A 39 3.56 2.66 5.78
N ASN A 40 4.01 3.87 6.05
CA ASN A 40 3.31 4.74 6.98
C ASN A 40 2.14 5.47 6.28
N ILE A 41 0.91 5.02 6.57
CA ILE A 41 -0.34 5.60 6.05
C ILE A 41 -0.51 7.05 6.52
N ARG A 42 -0.17 7.33 7.79
CA ARG A 42 -0.37 8.62 8.46
C ARG A 42 0.47 9.76 7.85
N ARG A 43 1.63 9.46 7.26
CA ARG A 43 2.55 10.45 6.63
C ARG A 43 2.02 11.07 5.34
N SER A 44 1.01 10.48 4.68
CA SER A 44 0.46 10.99 3.43
C SER A 44 -1.02 11.34 3.58
N LYS A 45 -1.38 12.60 3.31
CA LYS A 45 -2.79 13.06 3.34
C LYS A 45 -3.67 12.23 2.41
N THR A 46 -3.17 11.88 1.23
CA THR A 46 -3.91 11.08 0.25
C THR A 46 -4.10 9.64 0.73
N ARG A 47 -3.04 8.98 1.22
CA ARG A 47 -3.15 7.61 1.76
C ARG A 47 -4.10 7.57 2.95
N ARG A 48 -3.98 8.52 3.87
CA ARG A 48 -4.87 8.65 5.02
C ARG A 48 -6.34 8.80 4.59
N LYS A 49 -6.64 9.64 3.59
CA LYS A 49 -8.00 9.79 3.08
C LYS A 49 -8.54 8.50 2.46
N ILE A 50 -7.73 7.78 1.68
CA ILE A 50 -8.10 6.49 1.10
C ILE A 50 -8.42 5.47 2.21
N PHE A 51 -7.53 5.38 3.21
CA PHE A 51 -7.69 4.52 4.38
C PHE A 51 -8.97 4.83 5.15
N GLU A 52 -9.18 6.10 5.54
CA GLU A 52 -10.34 6.54 6.31
C GLU A 52 -11.65 6.27 5.57
N ASN A 53 -11.69 6.51 4.25
CA ASN A 53 -12.85 6.23 3.42
C ASN A 53 -13.21 4.73 3.42
N GLU A 54 -12.23 3.86 3.24
CA GLU A 54 -12.48 2.43 3.15
C GLU A 54 -12.86 1.81 4.49
N VAL A 55 -12.14 2.17 5.55
CA VAL A 55 -12.47 1.70 6.91
C VAL A 55 -13.89 2.12 7.29
N THR A 56 -14.27 3.36 6.97
CA THR A 56 -15.62 3.86 7.21
C THR A 56 -16.68 3.15 6.34
N SER A 57 -16.37 2.83 5.08
CA SER A 57 -17.32 2.16 4.17
C SER A 57 -17.69 0.75 4.65
N TYR A 58 -16.75 0.04 5.27
CA TYR A 58 -16.99 -1.24 5.94
C TYR A 58 -17.42 -1.10 7.39
N GLY A 59 -17.68 0.11 7.89
CA GLY A 59 -18.06 0.42 9.28
C GLY A 59 -17.13 -0.19 10.32
N VAL A 60 -15.84 -0.25 9.99
CA VAL A 60 -14.74 -0.56 10.91
C VAL A 60 -14.35 0.74 11.62
N VAL A 61 -13.94 0.62 12.86
CA VAL A 61 -13.44 1.71 13.71
C VAL A 61 -11.95 1.48 13.92
N VAL A 62 -11.18 2.57 13.87
CA VAL A 62 -9.76 2.57 14.21
C VAL A 62 -9.59 3.24 15.58
N SER A 63 -8.97 2.56 16.52
CA SER A 63 -8.56 3.13 17.82
C SER A 63 -7.21 2.56 18.17
N ASP A 64 -6.23 3.41 18.49
CA ASP A 64 -4.88 2.96 18.87
C ASP A 64 -4.27 1.96 17.88
N ASP A 65 -4.42 2.26 16.59
CA ASP A 65 -4.00 1.41 15.45
C ASP A 65 -4.74 0.05 15.32
N GLU A 66 -5.71 -0.22 16.19
CA GLU A 66 -6.57 -1.40 16.13
C GLU A 66 -7.73 -1.23 15.15
N LEU A 67 -7.87 -2.15 14.18
CA LEU A 67 -9.05 -2.25 13.32
C LEU A 67 -10.09 -3.13 14.00
N SER A 68 -11.22 -2.56 14.36
CA SER A 68 -12.28 -3.30 15.05
C SER A 68 -13.68 -2.93 14.61
N LEU A 69 -14.62 -3.84 14.83
CA LEU A 69 -16.04 -3.57 14.68
C LEU A 69 -16.86 -4.36 15.69
N THR A 70 -18.01 -3.82 16.08
CA THR A 70 -18.93 -4.47 17.01
C THR A 70 -20.24 -4.79 16.31
N ALA A 71 -20.76 -5.99 16.53
CA ALA A 71 -22.04 -6.44 15.98
C ALA A 71 -22.80 -7.30 16.99
N SER A 72 -24.07 -7.60 16.70
CA SER A 72 -24.79 -8.66 17.41
C SER A 72 -24.20 -10.02 17.04
N LYS A 73 -24.27 -11.00 17.94
CA LYS A 73 -23.80 -12.37 17.65
C LYS A 73 -24.49 -12.98 16.41
N SER A 74 -25.75 -12.62 16.16
CA SER A 74 -26.49 -13.05 14.97
C SER A 74 -25.89 -12.55 13.64
N LYS A 75 -25.12 -11.46 13.68
CA LYS A 75 -24.43 -10.88 12.52
C LYS A 75 -22.93 -11.19 12.49
N PHE A 76 -22.47 -12.15 13.30
CA PHE A 76 -21.05 -12.49 13.40
C PHE A 76 -20.39 -12.76 12.04
N THR A 77 -21.03 -13.52 11.16
CA THR A 77 -20.46 -13.85 9.85
C THR A 77 -20.30 -12.62 8.96
N GLU A 78 -21.31 -11.74 8.91
CA GLU A 78 -21.27 -10.48 8.15
C GLU A 78 -20.18 -9.55 8.70
N ALA A 79 -20.14 -9.40 10.02
CA ALA A 79 -19.12 -8.66 10.74
C ALA A 79 -17.71 -9.17 10.43
N LYS A 80 -17.49 -10.48 10.54
CA LYS A 80 -16.19 -11.10 10.25
C LYS A 80 -15.76 -10.85 8.81
N HIS A 81 -16.69 -10.98 7.87
CA HIS A 81 -16.41 -10.73 6.46
C HIS A 81 -16.02 -9.27 6.20
N ARG A 82 -16.74 -8.30 6.78
CA ARG A 82 -16.42 -6.88 6.65
C ARG A 82 -15.05 -6.55 7.20
N LEU A 83 -14.71 -7.02 8.42
CA LEU A 83 -13.39 -6.80 8.99
C LEU A 83 -12.29 -7.42 8.13
N LEU A 84 -12.50 -8.64 7.64
CA LEU A 84 -11.55 -9.30 6.74
C LEU A 84 -11.33 -8.50 5.44
N GLN A 85 -12.39 -7.97 4.82
CA GLN A 85 -12.26 -7.13 3.62
C GLN A 85 -11.46 -5.86 3.93
N THR A 86 -11.70 -5.24 5.08
CA THR A 86 -10.91 -4.08 5.53
C THR A 86 -9.44 -4.44 5.72
N ILE A 87 -9.13 -5.54 6.41
CA ILE A 87 -7.73 -6.00 6.62
C ILE A 87 -7.04 -6.22 5.27
N LEU A 88 -7.69 -6.93 4.34
CA LEU A 88 -7.13 -7.18 3.01
C LEU A 88 -6.89 -5.89 2.23
N PHE A 89 -7.83 -4.95 2.28
CA PHE A 89 -7.65 -3.64 1.65
C PHE A 89 -6.47 -2.88 2.26
N VAL A 90 -6.40 -2.79 3.58
CA VAL A 90 -5.35 -2.08 4.30
C VAL A 90 -4.00 -2.71 3.96
N ASN A 91 -3.88 -4.04 4.00
CA ASN A 91 -2.68 -4.76 3.54
C ASN A 91 -2.28 -4.38 2.11
N ASN A 92 -3.25 -4.25 1.19
CA ASN A 92 -3.00 -3.85 -0.20
C ASN A 92 -2.55 -2.40 -0.34
N MET A 93 -2.74 -1.55 0.68
CA MET A 93 -2.19 -0.20 0.67
C MET A 93 -0.64 -0.18 0.66
N PHE A 94 0.04 -1.31 0.88
CA PHE A 94 1.48 -1.45 0.61
C PHE A 94 1.86 -1.06 -0.83
N MET A 95 0.97 -1.29 -1.79
CA MET A 95 1.16 -0.88 -3.19
C MET A 95 1.21 0.65 -3.36
N LEU A 96 0.64 1.40 -2.42
CA LEU A 96 0.68 2.88 -2.40
C LEU A 96 1.93 3.44 -1.72
N SER A 97 2.91 2.59 -1.35
CA SER A 97 4.19 3.07 -0.83
C SER A 97 4.91 3.89 -1.90
N SER A 98 5.61 4.97 -1.50
CA SER A 98 6.31 5.84 -2.46
C SER A 98 7.32 5.05 -3.29
N THR A 99 8.02 4.09 -2.67
CA THR A 99 8.94 3.18 -3.33
C THR A 99 8.26 2.33 -4.39
N ASN A 100 7.11 1.75 -4.09
CA ASN A 100 6.36 0.94 -5.06
C ASN A 100 5.77 1.81 -6.17
N THR A 101 5.18 2.96 -5.84
CA THR A 101 4.63 3.87 -6.85
C THR A 101 5.72 4.41 -7.79
N THR A 102 6.92 4.71 -7.28
CA THR A 102 8.05 5.11 -8.13
C THR A 102 8.51 3.95 -9.00
N LYS A 103 8.67 2.73 -8.45
CA LYS A 103 9.06 1.56 -9.25
C LYS A 103 8.06 1.26 -10.36
N VAL A 104 6.77 1.22 -10.03
CA VAL A 104 5.68 0.99 -11.00
C VAL A 104 5.68 2.07 -12.08
N PHE A 105 5.79 3.34 -11.69
CA PHE A 105 5.88 4.45 -12.65
C PHE A 105 7.10 4.34 -13.58
N LEU A 106 8.27 4.02 -13.01
CA LEU A 106 9.48 3.82 -13.82
C LEU A 106 9.31 2.63 -14.77
N ASP A 107 8.70 1.53 -14.34
CA ASP A 107 8.40 0.38 -15.19
C ASP A 107 7.40 0.71 -16.32
N ASP A 108 6.37 1.49 -16.03
CA ASP A 108 5.43 2.02 -17.04
C ASP A 108 6.15 2.89 -18.08
N LEU A 109 7.08 3.74 -17.65
CA LEU A 109 7.92 4.52 -18.56
C LEU A 109 8.81 3.63 -19.44
N LYS A 110 9.37 2.53 -18.91
CA LYS A 110 10.14 1.57 -19.73
C LYS A 110 9.27 0.97 -20.82
N ILE A 111 8.06 0.56 -20.47
CA ILE A 111 7.09 -0.02 -21.42
C ILE A 111 6.71 1.03 -22.46
N PHE A 112 6.42 2.25 -22.05
CA PHE A 112 6.10 3.37 -22.93
C PHE A 112 7.24 3.65 -23.92
N PHE A 113 8.48 3.79 -23.45
CA PHE A 113 9.63 4.05 -24.32
C PHE A 113 9.85 2.92 -25.32
N LYS A 114 9.78 1.66 -24.86
CA LYS A 114 9.91 0.49 -25.74
C LYS A 114 8.81 0.43 -26.80
N THR A 115 7.56 0.69 -26.41
CA THR A 115 6.39 0.63 -27.31
C THR A 115 6.44 1.73 -28.36
N ASN A 116 6.96 2.91 -28.00
CA ASN A 116 7.03 4.06 -28.90
C ASN A 116 8.40 4.19 -29.60
N ASN A 117 9.28 3.18 -29.52
CA ASN A 117 10.63 3.21 -30.08
C ASN A 117 11.48 4.42 -29.65
N ILE A 118 11.28 4.89 -28.41
CA ILE A 118 12.05 5.97 -27.81
C ILE A 118 13.31 5.37 -27.16
N ARG A 119 14.48 5.85 -27.55
CA ARG A 119 15.75 5.43 -26.95
C ARG A 119 15.95 6.13 -25.61
N ALA A 120 15.82 5.35 -24.53
CA ALA A 120 16.08 5.81 -23.18
C ALA A 120 17.07 4.87 -22.48
N THR A 121 18.11 5.43 -21.88
CA THR A 121 19.10 4.70 -21.07
C THR A 121 18.71 4.81 -19.59
N GLN A 122 18.62 3.68 -18.89
CA GLN A 122 18.21 3.63 -17.49
C GLN A 122 19.37 3.88 -16.53
N SER A 123 19.06 4.47 -15.37
CA SER A 123 19.95 4.54 -14.20
C SER A 123 21.34 5.12 -14.50
N VAL A 124 21.38 6.27 -15.17
CA VAL A 124 22.64 6.95 -15.50
C VAL A 124 23.15 7.80 -14.33
N SER A 125 24.46 7.94 -14.23
CA SER A 125 25.11 8.81 -13.25
C SER A 125 26.10 9.75 -13.95
N PHE A 126 26.04 11.03 -13.65
CA PHE A 126 26.94 12.05 -14.18
C PHE A 126 27.76 12.67 -13.05
N LEU A 127 29.07 12.78 -13.25
CA LEU A 127 29.97 13.49 -12.35
C LEU A 127 30.04 14.95 -12.81
N GLU A 128 29.65 15.88 -11.94
CA GLU A 128 29.78 17.30 -12.22
C GLU A 128 31.20 17.81 -11.95
N ASN A 129 31.53 18.96 -12.54
CA ASN A 129 32.80 19.66 -12.32
C ASN A 129 33.02 20.07 -10.85
N SER A 130 31.95 20.11 -10.06
CA SER A 130 31.96 20.32 -8.61
C SER A 130 32.45 19.09 -7.81
N GLY A 131 32.60 17.93 -8.46
CA GLY A 131 32.94 16.65 -7.85
C GLY A 131 31.74 15.85 -7.34
N PHE A 132 30.51 16.37 -7.46
CA PHE A 132 29.30 15.67 -7.06
C PHE A 132 28.77 14.75 -8.17
N SER A 133 28.34 13.55 -7.79
CA SER A 133 27.68 12.61 -8.70
C SER A 133 26.16 12.76 -8.62
N HIS A 134 25.53 13.08 -9.75
CA HIS A 134 24.07 13.15 -9.88
C HIS A 134 23.53 11.90 -10.57
N LYS A 135 22.47 11.31 -10.01
CA LYS A 135 21.79 10.13 -10.55
C LYS A 135 20.49 10.52 -11.22
N PHE A 136 20.22 9.95 -12.39
CA PHE A 136 18.96 10.12 -13.11
C PHE A 136 18.36 8.75 -13.45
N ASP A 137 17.04 8.62 -13.33
CA ASP A 137 16.34 7.36 -13.62
C ASP A 137 16.36 7.01 -15.12
N PHE A 138 16.26 8.03 -15.99
CA PHE A 138 16.33 7.90 -17.44
C PHE A 138 17.12 9.05 -18.08
N LEU A 139 17.92 8.70 -19.09
CA LEU A 139 18.49 9.61 -20.08
C LEU A 139 17.79 9.40 -21.42
N ILE A 140 17.19 10.45 -21.97
CA ILE A 140 16.63 10.44 -23.31
C ILE A 140 17.57 11.26 -24.21
N SER A 141 18.14 10.62 -25.22
CA SER A 141 19.00 11.30 -26.19
C SER A 141 18.16 12.12 -27.17
N ASP A 142 18.66 13.30 -27.53
CA ASP A 142 18.01 14.17 -28.52
C ASP A 142 17.94 13.51 -29.91
N PHE A 143 16.92 13.86 -30.68
CA PHE A 143 16.71 13.38 -32.05
C PHE A 143 17.06 14.51 -33.00
N LYS A 144 18.24 14.46 -33.61
CA LYS A 144 18.46 15.31 -34.80
C LYS A 144 19.06 14.59 -35.99
N ASP A 145 20.05 13.72 -35.82
CA ASP A 145 20.54 12.85 -36.89
C ASP A 145 21.24 11.65 -36.27
N ILE A 146 20.80 10.42 -36.61
CA ILE A 146 21.49 9.18 -36.20
C ILE A 146 22.22 8.69 -37.46
N PRO A 147 23.57 8.71 -37.52
CA PRO A 147 24.30 8.00 -38.57
C PRO A 147 24.05 6.49 -38.41
N THR A 148 23.90 5.81 -39.54
CA THR A 148 23.69 4.37 -39.63
C THR A 148 24.90 3.58 -39.15
#